data_AF-G6XHE3-F1
#
_entry.id   AF-G6XHE3-F1
#
_cell.length_a   1.000
_cell.length_b   1.000
_cell.length_c   1.000
_cell.angle_alpha   90.00
_cell.angle_beta   90.00
_cell.angle_gamma   90.00
#
_symmetry.space_group_name_H-M   'P 1'
#
loop_
_entity.id
_entity.type
_entity.pdbx_description
1 polymer ?
#
loop_
_entity_poly.entity_id
_entity_poly.type
_entity_poly.pdbx_seq_one_letter_code
_entity_poly.pdbx_strand_id
1 'polypeptide(L)'
;MPDIPWKNGAGTTRLLTEQREWRLSVASIARPAPFSVFEGLIRQMGLLKGQGVRLLPTSGAPPLLLDQAGGLIQFGGDLPLTGMPLHGPVEVLNLMRPDRSTGPNLITITPENPPSGALSGFIAVRGHWDVMAGQQRYTLTPGDSLLGDVPFEITVLKAGQIAYAVS
;
A
#
# COMPACT_ATOMS: atom_id res chain seq x y z
N MET A 1 11.17 10.31 -2.60
CA MET A 1 12.31 9.41 -2.34
C MET A 1 12.59 8.58 -3.59
N PRO A 2 13.86 8.22 -3.86
CA PRO A 2 14.20 7.43 -5.04
C PRO A 2 13.74 5.98 -4.92
N ASP A 3 13.56 5.34 -6.07
CA ASP A 3 13.37 3.89 -6.18
C ASP A 3 14.69 3.15 -5.94
N ILE A 4 14.67 2.15 -5.06
CA ILE A 4 15.82 1.29 -4.78
C ILE A 4 15.60 -0.07 -5.48
N PRO A 5 16.45 -0.47 -6.44
CA PRO A 5 16.36 -1.76 -7.10
C PRO A 5 16.54 -2.93 -6.12
N TRP A 6 15.75 -3.98 -6.32
CA TRP A 6 15.92 -5.23 -5.57
C TRP A 6 17.19 -5.96 -6.01
N LYS A 7 17.80 -6.72 -5.10
CA LYS A 7 18.99 -7.54 -5.38
C LYS A 7 18.81 -8.52 -6.54
N ASN A 8 17.59 -9.04 -6.73
CA ASN A 8 17.24 -9.97 -7.82
C ASN A 8 16.89 -9.26 -9.16
N GLY A 9 16.93 -7.92 -9.18
CA GLY A 9 16.61 -7.11 -10.36
C GLY A 9 15.17 -7.27 -10.86
N ALA A 10 14.25 -7.82 -10.06
CA ALA A 10 12.87 -8.08 -10.46
C ALA A 10 11.89 -6.96 -10.11
N GLY A 11 12.38 -5.89 -9.49
CA GLY A 11 11.55 -4.80 -9.00
C GLY A 11 12.33 -3.71 -8.30
N THR A 12 11.59 -2.73 -7.79
CA THR A 12 12.10 -1.64 -6.97
C THR A 12 11.24 -1.46 -5.72
N THR A 13 11.83 -0.84 -4.70
CA THR A 13 11.09 -0.31 -3.56
C THR A 13 11.34 1.19 -3.45
N ARG A 14 10.27 1.96 -3.42
CA ARG A 14 10.28 3.37 -3.05
C ARG A 14 9.72 3.53 -1.64
N LEU A 15 10.56 3.94 -0.70
CA LEU A 15 10.12 4.25 0.65
C LEU A 15 9.21 5.49 0.61
N LEU A 16 8.06 5.41 1.29
CA LEU A 16 7.18 6.56 1.49
C LEU A 16 7.42 7.18 2.87
N THR A 17 7.39 6.35 3.90
CA THR A 17 7.72 6.74 5.27
C THR A 17 8.16 5.52 6.09
N GLU A 18 9.00 5.75 7.08
CA GLU A 18 9.45 4.75 8.06
C GLU A 18 9.34 5.39 9.45
N GLN A 19 8.45 4.83 10.25
CA GLN A 19 8.23 5.19 11.65
C GLN A 19 8.80 4.07 12.53
N ARG A 20 8.95 4.34 13.83
CA ARG A 20 9.61 3.41 14.77
C ARG A 20 9.09 1.96 14.67
N GLU A 21 7.78 1.81 14.49
CA GLU A 21 7.09 0.51 14.52
C GLU A 21 6.48 0.10 13.18
N TRP A 22 6.58 0.91 12.13
CA TRP A 22 5.97 0.57 10.85
C TRP A 22 6.61 1.28 9.68
N ARG A 23 6.52 0.64 8.52
CA ARG A 23 7.10 1.13 7.28
C ARG A 23 6.05 1.08 6.18
N LEU A 24 5.95 2.16 5.41
CA LEU A 24 5.13 2.24 4.22
C LEU A 24 6.00 2.46 2.99
N SER A 25 5.76 1.68 1.95
CA SER A 25 6.53 1.74 0.72
C SER A 25 5.68 1.40 -0.48
N VAL A 26 6.13 1.81 -1.66
CA VAL A 26 5.64 1.28 -2.94
C VAL A 26 6.63 0.23 -3.43
N ALA A 27 6.12 -0.95 -3.77
CA ALA A 27 6.88 -2.01 -4.42
C ALA A 27 6.46 -2.09 -5.89
N SER A 28 7.40 -1.91 -6.81
CA SER A 28 7.21 -2.18 -8.24
C SER A 28 7.72 -3.58 -8.53
N ILE A 29 6.86 -4.45 -9.08
CA ILE A 29 7.15 -5.85 -9.38
C ILE A 29 7.08 -6.03 -10.88
N ALA A 30 8.24 -6.14 -11.53
CA ALA A 30 8.32 -6.20 -12.99
C ALA A 30 8.18 -7.63 -13.53
N ARG A 31 8.61 -8.63 -12.76
CA ARG A 31 8.60 -10.05 -13.14
C ARG A 31 8.50 -10.95 -11.90
N PRO A 32 8.17 -12.24 -12.07
CA PRO A 32 8.11 -13.18 -10.97
C PRO A 32 9.36 -13.19 -10.11
N ALA A 33 9.20 -13.07 -8.78
CA ALA A 33 10.32 -13.07 -7.86
C ALA A 33 9.94 -13.48 -6.43
N PRO A 34 10.88 -14.10 -5.69
CA PRO A 34 10.69 -14.36 -4.28
C PRO A 34 10.63 -13.05 -3.50
N PHE A 35 9.71 -12.99 -2.55
CA PHE A 35 9.62 -11.92 -1.57
C PHE A 35 10.59 -12.21 -0.42
N SER A 36 11.14 -11.15 0.16
CA SER A 36 11.90 -11.27 1.40
C SER A 36 10.97 -11.66 2.55
N VAL A 37 11.48 -12.59 3.38
CA VAL A 37 10.86 -13.02 4.63
C VAL A 37 11.27 -12.06 5.74
N PHE A 38 10.29 -11.63 6.53
CA PHE A 38 10.43 -10.72 7.67
C PHE A 38 9.69 -11.29 8.88
N GLU A 39 10.40 -12.04 9.72
CA GLU A 39 9.84 -12.67 10.90
C GLU A 39 9.23 -11.65 11.88
N GLY A 40 8.10 -12.01 12.49
CA GLY A 40 7.41 -11.18 13.49
C GLY A 40 6.64 -9.98 12.93
N LEU A 41 6.64 -9.77 11.62
CA LEU A 41 5.88 -8.70 10.97
C LEU A 41 4.59 -9.23 10.33
N ILE A 42 3.60 -8.36 10.20
CA ILE A 42 2.47 -8.51 9.29
C ILE A 42 2.63 -7.52 8.13
N ARG A 43 2.20 -7.93 6.93
CA ARG A 43 2.22 -7.12 5.72
C ARG A 43 0.81 -6.92 5.20
N GLN A 44 0.47 -5.68 4.86
CA GLN A 44 -0.72 -5.36 4.07
C GLN A 44 -0.28 -4.80 2.72
N MET A 45 -0.90 -5.32 1.65
CA MET A 45 -0.66 -4.86 0.30
C MET A 45 -1.93 -4.31 -0.34
N GLY A 46 -1.82 -3.15 -0.98
CA GLY A 46 -2.88 -2.52 -1.77
C GLY A 46 -2.44 -2.28 -3.20
N LEU A 47 -3.33 -2.52 -4.17
CA LEU A 47 -3.02 -2.34 -5.60
C LEU A 47 -3.02 -0.85 -5.97
N LEU A 48 -1.89 -0.33 -6.44
CA LEU A 48 -1.79 1.05 -6.93
C LEU A 48 -1.91 1.13 -8.44
N LYS A 49 -1.19 0.26 -9.17
CA LYS A 49 -1.12 0.29 -10.63
C LYS A 49 -0.90 -1.11 -11.20
N GLY A 50 -1.39 -1.34 -12.41
CA GLY A 50 -1.29 -2.62 -13.11
C GLY A 50 -2.51 -3.51 -12.90
N GLN A 51 -2.46 -4.72 -13.44
CA GLN A 51 -3.58 -5.65 -13.42
C GLN A 51 -3.61 -6.56 -12.18
N GLY A 52 -2.63 -6.40 -11.29
CA GLY A 52 -2.56 -7.16 -10.05
C GLY A 52 -1.37 -8.12 -9.96
N VAL A 53 -1.31 -8.76 -8.80
CA VAL A 53 -0.26 -9.72 -8.44
C VAL A 53 -0.88 -10.92 -7.72
N ARG A 54 -0.37 -12.10 -8.02
CA ARG A 54 -0.63 -13.32 -7.29
C ARG A 54 0.57 -13.63 -6.41
N LEU A 55 0.37 -13.84 -5.11
CA LEU A 55 1.41 -14.30 -4.20
C LEU A 55 1.25 -15.81 -4.01
N LEU A 56 2.27 -16.57 -4.40
CA LEU A 56 2.32 -18.02 -4.28
C LEU A 56 3.10 -18.44 -3.03
N PRO A 57 2.46 -19.05 -2.02
CA PRO A 57 3.17 -19.64 -0.89
C PRO A 57 4.03 -20.81 -1.33
N THR A 58 5.26 -20.92 -0.84
CA THR A 58 6.13 -22.08 -1.15
C THR A 58 5.64 -23.37 -0.50
N SER A 59 4.75 -23.28 0.49
CA SER A 59 4.10 -24.42 1.13
C SER A 59 3.08 -25.14 0.23
N GLY A 60 2.72 -24.55 -0.92
CA GLY A 60 1.65 -25.06 -1.78
C GLY A 60 0.23 -24.70 -1.31
N ALA A 61 0.11 -23.86 -0.27
CA ALA A 61 -1.18 -23.31 0.15
C ALA A 61 -1.82 -22.45 -0.97
N PRO A 62 -3.15 -22.23 -0.92
CA PRO A 62 -3.83 -21.40 -1.91
C PRO A 62 -3.18 -20.02 -2.06
N PRO A 63 -3.08 -19.50 -3.29
CA PRO A 63 -2.44 -18.22 -3.53
C PRO A 63 -3.29 -17.05 -3.03
N LEU A 64 -2.62 -15.98 -2.60
CA LEU A 64 -3.26 -14.71 -2.32
C LEU A 64 -3.35 -13.91 -3.62
N LEU A 65 -4.52 -13.39 -3.95
CA LEU A 65 -4.75 -12.65 -5.18
C LEU A 65 -5.10 -11.20 -4.87
N LEU A 66 -4.35 -10.28 -5.46
CA LEU A 66 -4.61 -8.85 -5.41
C LEU A 66 -4.74 -8.33 -6.84
N ASP A 67 -5.97 -8.35 -7.38
CA ASP A 67 -6.28 -8.03 -8.78
C ASP A 67 -7.40 -6.98 -8.95
N GLN A 68 -8.02 -6.56 -7.85
CA GLN A 68 -9.02 -5.49 -7.83
C GLN A 68 -8.40 -4.16 -7.42
N ALA A 69 -8.78 -3.09 -8.11
CA ALA A 69 -8.43 -1.75 -7.67
C ALA A 69 -9.10 -1.44 -6.33
N GLY A 70 -8.34 -0.87 -5.38
CA GLY A 70 -8.81 -0.74 -4.00
C GLY A 70 -8.81 -2.05 -3.23
N GLY A 71 -8.40 -3.17 -3.84
CA GLY A 71 -8.21 -4.44 -3.14
C GLY A 71 -7.10 -4.35 -2.10
N LEU A 72 -7.25 -5.11 -1.03
CA LEU A 72 -6.25 -5.27 0.03
C LEU A 72 -6.07 -6.75 0.33
N ILE A 73 -4.82 -7.16 0.55
CA ILE A 73 -4.50 -8.47 1.11
C ILE A 73 -3.59 -8.29 2.32
N GLN A 74 -3.72 -9.19 3.29
CA GLN A 74 -2.88 -9.24 4.49
C GLN A 74 -2.26 -10.63 4.63
N PHE A 75 -0.99 -10.68 5.01
CA PHE A 75 -0.26 -11.93 5.22
C PHE A 75 0.91 -11.75 6.19
N GLY A 76 1.34 -12.86 6.81
CA GLY A 76 2.52 -12.90 7.67
C GLY A 76 3.78 -12.55 6.89
N GLY A 77 4.63 -11.69 7.45
CA GLY A 77 5.92 -11.33 6.87
C GLY A 77 6.88 -12.52 6.85
N ASP A 78 6.69 -13.49 7.75
CA ASP A 78 7.41 -14.75 7.83
C ASP A 78 7.01 -15.76 6.73
N LEU A 79 5.94 -15.51 5.98
CA LEU A 79 5.46 -16.41 4.93
C LEU A 79 6.36 -16.33 3.69
N PRO A 80 7.06 -17.41 3.30
CA PRO A 80 7.82 -17.45 2.05
C PRO A 80 6.87 -17.43 0.85
N LEU A 81 7.00 -16.37 0.04
CA LEU A 81 6.11 -16.09 -1.09
C LEU A 81 6.90 -15.80 -2.36
N THR A 82 6.37 -16.23 -3.51
CA THR A 82 6.77 -15.73 -4.83
C THR A 82 5.67 -14.82 -5.36
N GLY A 83 5.98 -13.56 -5.63
CA GLY A 83 5.05 -12.64 -6.27
C GLY A 83 5.10 -12.79 -7.78
N MET A 84 3.95 -13.04 -8.39
CA MET A 84 3.76 -13.17 -9.83
C MET A 84 2.83 -12.08 -10.34
N PRO A 85 3.35 -11.04 -11.02
CA PRO A 85 2.50 -10.07 -11.70
C PRO A 85 1.61 -10.78 -12.74
N LEU A 86 0.34 -10.39 -12.84
CA LEU A 86 -0.63 -11.10 -13.69
C LEU A 86 -0.43 -10.80 -15.17
N HIS A 87 -0.45 -9.52 -15.54
CA HIS A 87 -0.37 -9.07 -16.93
C HIS A 87 0.53 -7.83 -17.05
N GLY A 88 1.83 -8.05 -16.88
CA GLY A 88 2.86 -7.01 -16.88
C GLY A 88 3.18 -6.46 -15.49
N PRO A 89 4.03 -5.42 -15.40
CA PRO A 89 4.46 -4.86 -14.12
C PRO A 89 3.29 -4.37 -13.26
N VAL A 90 3.43 -4.51 -11.95
CA VAL A 90 2.47 -4.04 -10.95
C VAL A 90 3.15 -3.12 -9.95
N GLU A 91 2.43 -2.11 -9.46
CA GLU A 91 2.84 -1.34 -8.29
C GLU A 91 1.84 -1.55 -7.17
N VAL A 92 2.36 -1.83 -5.98
CA VAL A 92 1.58 -2.09 -4.79
C VAL A 92 2.08 -1.23 -3.64
N LEU A 93 1.15 -0.71 -2.86
CA LEU A 93 1.44 -0.18 -1.53
C LEU A 93 1.77 -1.37 -0.62
N ASN A 94 2.78 -1.24 0.21
CA ASN A 94 3.23 -2.25 1.14
C ASN A 94 3.45 -1.60 2.51
N LEU A 95 2.52 -1.89 3.41
CA LEU A 95 2.61 -1.54 4.83
C LEU A 95 3.17 -2.75 5.59
N MET A 96 4.18 -2.51 6.41
CA MET A 96 4.81 -3.52 7.26
C MET A 96 4.81 -3.01 8.70
N ARG A 97 4.35 -3.82 9.65
CA ARG A 97 4.38 -3.53 11.09
C ARG A 97 4.53 -4.83 11.90
N PRO A 98 4.94 -4.79 13.18
CA PRO A 98 4.91 -5.97 14.03
C PRO A 98 3.50 -6.56 14.12
N ASP A 99 3.41 -7.89 14.10
CA ASP A 99 2.14 -8.62 14.13
C ASP A 99 1.30 -8.26 15.38
N ARG A 100 1.97 -8.15 16.53
CA ARG A 100 1.35 -7.81 17.83
C ARG A 100 1.17 -6.32 18.09
N SER A 101 1.46 -5.46 17.11
CA SER A 101 1.36 -4.00 17.26
C SER A 101 -0.05 -3.49 16.97
N THR A 102 -0.48 -2.47 17.72
CA THR A 102 -1.67 -1.64 17.42
C THR A 102 -1.37 -0.56 16.38
N GLY A 103 -0.27 -0.69 15.63
CA GLY A 103 0.11 0.22 14.55
C GLY A 103 -0.94 0.29 13.44
N PRO A 104 -0.74 1.20 12.47
CA PRO A 104 -1.77 1.50 11.50
C PRO A 104 -2.07 0.30 10.59
N ASN A 105 -3.23 0.35 9.95
CA ASN A 105 -3.62 -0.52 8.86
C ASN A 105 -3.89 0.29 7.59
N LEU A 106 -3.81 -0.40 6.45
CA LEU A 106 -4.37 0.11 5.20
C LEU A 106 -5.87 -0.09 5.19
N ILE A 107 -6.59 0.98 4.85
CA ILE A 107 -8.04 0.97 4.66
C ILE A 107 -8.35 1.53 3.27
N THR A 108 -9.25 0.88 2.54
CA THR A 108 -9.73 1.37 1.26
C THR A 108 -10.76 2.48 1.45
N ILE A 109 -10.53 3.59 0.77
CA ILE A 109 -11.37 4.78 0.77
C ILE A 109 -12.07 4.91 -0.58
N THR A 110 -13.38 5.11 -0.54
CA THR A 110 -14.23 5.36 -1.71
C THR A 110 -15.20 6.51 -1.39
N PRO A 111 -15.97 7.05 -2.35
CA PRO A 111 -17.03 8.02 -2.05
C PRO A 111 -18.03 7.54 -1.00
N GLU A 112 -18.32 6.24 -0.97
CA GLU A 112 -19.27 5.61 -0.05
C GLU A 112 -18.67 5.32 1.33
N ASN A 113 -17.32 5.30 1.41
CA ASN A 113 -16.57 5.07 2.63
C ASN A 113 -15.45 6.12 2.78
N PRO A 114 -15.80 7.38 3.08
CA PRO A 114 -14.81 8.43 3.28
C PRO A 114 -13.94 8.16 4.51
N PRO A 115 -12.74 8.76 4.60
CA PRO A 115 -11.89 8.59 5.76
C PRO A 115 -12.58 9.11 7.02
N SER A 116 -12.39 8.41 8.13
CA SER A 116 -12.84 8.84 9.45
C SER A 116 -11.69 8.78 10.46
N GLY A 117 -11.63 9.78 11.35
CA GLY A 117 -10.55 9.92 12.32
C GLY A 117 -9.23 10.42 11.75
N ALA A 118 -8.20 10.39 12.59
CA ALA A 118 -6.87 10.82 12.24
C ALA A 118 -6.11 9.74 11.45
N LEU A 119 -5.43 10.15 10.38
CA LEU A 119 -4.69 9.29 9.47
C LEU A 119 -3.19 9.59 9.56
N SER A 120 -2.36 8.58 9.39
CA SER A 120 -0.92 8.77 9.13
C SER A 120 -0.62 9.00 7.65
N GLY A 121 -1.58 8.71 6.76
CA GLY A 121 -1.41 8.91 5.33
C GLY A 121 -2.67 8.71 4.50
N PHE A 122 -2.68 9.33 3.32
CA PHE A 122 -3.72 9.22 2.31
C PHE A 122 -3.08 9.12 0.93
N ILE A 123 -3.40 8.08 0.16
CA ILE A 123 -2.78 7.76 -1.13
C ILE A 123 -3.87 7.66 -2.18
N ALA A 124 -3.88 8.55 -3.16
CA ALA A 124 -4.86 8.54 -4.25
C ALA A 124 -4.52 7.47 -5.28
N VAL A 125 -5.51 6.65 -5.66
CA VAL A 125 -5.32 5.49 -6.55
C VAL A 125 -6.10 5.65 -7.85
N ARG A 126 -7.36 6.11 -7.77
CA ARG A 126 -8.21 6.39 -8.93
C ARG A 126 -9.05 7.64 -8.71
N GLY A 127 -9.30 8.35 -9.81
CA GLY A 127 -10.00 9.62 -9.81
C GLY A 127 -9.15 10.75 -9.23
N HIS A 128 -9.76 11.92 -9.13
CA HIS A 128 -9.14 13.13 -8.59
C HIS A 128 -9.80 13.45 -7.26
N TRP A 129 -8.99 13.64 -6.22
CA TRP A 129 -9.46 13.93 -4.87
C TRP A 129 -9.12 15.36 -4.51
N ASP A 130 -10.13 16.17 -4.17
CA ASP A 130 -9.88 17.44 -3.48
C ASP A 130 -10.08 17.23 -1.99
N VAL A 131 -9.05 17.53 -1.20
CA VAL A 131 -9.05 17.31 0.24
C VAL A 131 -8.50 18.52 0.98
N MET A 132 -8.94 18.70 2.21
CA MET A 132 -8.32 19.58 3.19
C MET A 132 -7.54 18.73 4.20
N ALA A 133 -6.30 19.11 4.48
CA ALA A 133 -5.57 18.63 5.65
C ALA A 133 -5.15 19.85 6.47
N GLY A 134 -5.70 19.99 7.67
CA GLY A 134 -5.66 21.24 8.43
C GLY A 134 -6.30 22.40 7.65
N GLN A 135 -5.57 23.49 7.45
CA GLN A 135 -6.04 24.66 6.68
C GLN A 135 -5.64 24.65 5.20
N GLN A 136 -4.91 23.63 4.75
CA GLN A 136 -4.39 23.57 3.40
C GLN A 136 -5.25 22.67 2.52
N ARG A 137 -5.58 23.17 1.32
CA ARG A 137 -6.26 22.40 0.27
C ARG A 137 -5.24 21.71 -0.63
N TYR A 138 -5.54 20.47 -0.99
CA TYR A 138 -4.79 19.67 -1.94
C TYR A 138 -5.72 19.10 -3.00
N THR A 139 -5.21 18.99 -4.23
CA THR A 139 -5.81 18.20 -5.30
C THR A 139 -4.84 17.05 -5.58
N LEU A 140 -5.30 15.82 -5.35
CA LEU A 140 -4.52 14.61 -5.49
C LEU A 140 -4.99 13.81 -6.70
N THR A 141 -4.04 13.41 -7.51
CA THR A 141 -4.21 12.55 -8.68
C THR A 141 -3.66 11.14 -8.39
N PRO A 142 -3.96 10.12 -9.21
CA PRO A 142 -3.44 8.78 -9.00
C PRO A 142 -1.91 8.73 -8.83
N GLY A 143 -1.44 8.21 -7.70
CA GLY A 143 -0.03 8.14 -7.33
C GLY A 143 0.41 9.22 -6.33
N ASP A 144 -0.37 10.29 -6.16
CA ASP A 144 -0.12 11.31 -5.15
C ASP A 144 -0.43 10.77 -3.74
N SER A 145 0.35 11.25 -2.77
CA SER A 145 0.19 10.87 -1.36
C SER A 145 0.38 12.07 -0.44
N LEU A 146 -0.48 12.17 0.56
CA LEU A 146 -0.26 13.00 1.74
C LEU A 146 0.17 12.10 2.89
N LEU A 147 1.28 12.42 3.54
CA LEU A 147 1.83 11.66 4.66
C LEU A 147 2.15 12.65 5.79
N GLY A 148 1.86 12.26 7.02
CA GLY A 148 2.17 13.06 8.21
C GLY A 148 3.18 12.36 9.10
N ASP A 149 4.06 13.15 9.74
CA ASP A 149 4.92 12.64 10.82
C ASP A 149 4.12 12.34 12.10
N VAL A 150 2.97 12.99 12.24
CA VAL A 150 1.93 12.71 13.24
C VAL A 150 0.59 12.50 12.55
N PRO A 151 -0.35 11.76 13.17
CA PRO A 151 -1.69 11.60 12.61
C PRO A 151 -2.38 12.95 12.37
N PHE A 152 -3.10 13.07 11.26
CA PHE A 152 -3.79 14.27 10.83
C PHE A 152 -5.19 13.95 10.31
N GLU A 153 -6.11 14.89 10.42
CA GLU A 153 -7.45 14.73 9.86
C GLU A 153 -7.52 15.21 8.41
N ILE A 154 -8.35 14.52 7.62
CA ILE A 154 -8.68 14.91 6.26
C ILE A 154 -10.17 15.18 6.16
N THR A 155 -10.53 16.30 5.53
CA THR A 155 -11.89 16.52 5.03
C THR A 155 -11.90 16.39 3.52
N VAL A 156 -12.75 15.51 2.98
CA VAL A 156 -12.91 15.35 1.54
C VAL A 156 -13.85 16.45 1.02
N LEU A 157 -13.33 17.33 0.17
CA LEU A 157 -14.12 18.37 -0.51
C LEU A 157 -14.77 17.84 -1.79
N LYS A 158 -14.03 16.98 -2.51
CA LYS A 158 -14.50 16.26 -3.69
C LYS A 158 -13.88 14.86 -3.68
N ALA A 159 -14.73 13.85 -3.59
CA ALA A 159 -14.27 12.48 -3.62
C ALA A 159 -13.78 12.10 -5.03
N GLY A 160 -12.64 11.41 -5.09
CA GLY A 160 -12.24 10.63 -6.25
C GLY A 160 -12.94 9.28 -6.25
N GLN A 161 -12.32 8.26 -6.84
CA GLN A 161 -12.92 6.92 -6.90
C GLN A 161 -12.34 5.98 -5.85
N ILE A 162 -11.01 5.91 -5.78
CA ILE A 162 -10.31 5.00 -4.86
C ILE A 162 -9.09 5.71 -4.28
N ALA A 163 -8.91 5.57 -2.98
CA ALA A 163 -7.69 5.92 -2.26
C ALA A 163 -7.42 4.87 -1.17
N TYR A 164 -6.22 4.91 -0.59
CA TYR A 164 -5.90 4.20 0.64
C TYR A 164 -5.64 5.19 1.76
N ALA A 165 -6.18 4.91 2.93
CA ALA A 165 -5.81 5.56 4.17
C ALA A 165 -4.89 4.65 5.00
N VAL A 166 -3.95 5.26 5.73
CA VAL A 166 -3.12 4.60 6.74
C VAL A 166 -3.66 5.06 8.09
N SER A 167 -4.38 4.19 8.81
CA SER A 167 -5.13 4.54 10.04
C SER A 167 -4.94 3.54 11.16
#